data_AF-A0A544VRS0-F1
#
_entry.id   AF-A0A544VRS0-F1
#
_cell.length_a   1.000
_cell.length_b   1.000
_cell.length_c   1.000
_cell.angle_alpha   90.00
_cell.angle_beta   90.00
_cell.angle_gamma   90.00
#
_symmetry.space_group_name_H-M   'P 1'
#
loop_
_entity.id
_entity.type
_entity.pdbx_description
1 polymer ?
#
loop_
_entity_poly.entity_id
_entity_poly.type
_entity_poly.pdbx_seq_one_letter_code
_entity_poly.pdbx_strand_id
1 'polypeptide(L)' 'MLTSLAADHAGTTRFFRFDLPFDETLRRHDGRGCQDFGERELRQWWRDGDALHGCDERTIGPEHDLDAVVHLIATTMGW' A
#
# COMPACT_ATOMS: atom_id res chain seq x y z
N MET A 1 19.04 -2.16 -1.72
CA MET A 1 18.25 -3.35 -1.28
C MET A 1 16.94 -3.47 -2.06
N LEU A 2 15.95 -2.56 -1.98
CA LEU A 2 14.78 -2.62 -2.90
C LEU A 2 15.00 -1.84 -4.21
N THR A 3 15.71 -0.71 -4.12
CA THR A 3 16.12 0.08 -5.29
C THR A 3 17.00 -0.71 -6.26
N SER A 4 17.96 -1.48 -5.73
CA SER A 4 18.82 -2.38 -6.51
C SER A 4 17.99 -3.46 -7.21
N LEU A 5 17.06 -4.10 -6.49
CA LEU A 5 16.18 -5.11 -7.07
C LEU A 5 15.31 -4.55 -8.20
N ALA A 6 14.78 -3.33 -8.02
CA ALA A 6 14.01 -2.67 -9.06
C ALA A 6 14.87 -2.29 -10.28
N ALA A 7 16.12 -1.91 -10.08
CA ALA A 7 17.06 -1.59 -11.14
C ALA A 7 17.54 -2.84 -11.90
N ASP A 8 17.71 -3.96 -11.21
CA ASP A 8 18.15 -5.23 -11.78
C ASP A 8 17.02 -5.98 -12.51
N HIS A 9 15.76 -5.59 -12.31
CA HIS A 9 14.61 -6.18 -12.98
C HIS A 9 14.55 -5.74 -14.45
N ALA A 10 14.55 -6.71 -15.37
CA ALA A 10 14.53 -6.45 -16.81
C ALA A 10 13.22 -5.84 -17.35
N GLY A 11 12.16 -5.80 -16.54
CA GLY A 11 10.86 -5.24 -16.88
C GLY A 11 10.53 -3.96 -16.11
N THR A 12 9.28 -3.52 -16.20
CA THR A 12 8.81 -2.35 -15.46
C THR A 12 8.59 -2.68 -13.99
N THR A 13 9.26 -1.96 -13.10
CA THR A 13 9.02 -2.00 -11.65
C THR A 13 8.40 -0.69 -11.19
N ARG A 14 7.35 -0.79 -10.37
CA ARG A 14 6.63 0.34 -9.77
C ARG A 14 6.35 0.04 -8.31
N PHE A 15 6.42 1.06 -7.47
CA PHE A 15 6.15 0.96 -6.04
C PHE A 15 4.83 1.65 -5.74
N PHE A 16 3.95 0.96 -5.01
CA PHE A 16 2.67 1.50 -4.56
C PHE A 16 2.55 1.30 -3.06
N ARG A 17 2.03 2.32 -2.37
CA ARG A 17 1.82 2.28 -0.93
C ARG A 17 0.44 2.79 -0.58
N PHE A 18 -0.26 2.08 0.30
CA PHE A 18 -1.47 2.58 0.94
C PHE A 18 -1.09 3.62 1.99
N ASP A 19 -1.58 4.84 1.81
CA ASP A 19 -1.44 5.92 2.79
C ASP A 19 -2.82 6.19 3.38
N LEU A 20 -3.20 5.28 4.25
CA LEU A 20 -4.49 5.27 4.90
C LEU A 20 -4.30 5.73 6.35
N PRO A 21 -5.22 6.55 6.90
CA PRO A 21 -5.29 6.75 8.33
C PRO A 21 -5.46 5.40 9.06
N PHE A 22 -4.99 5.33 10.30
CA PHE A 22 -5.14 4.12 11.12
C PHE A 22 -6.60 3.65 11.20
N ASP A 23 -7.53 4.58 11.43
CA ASP A 23 -8.95 4.28 11.61
C ASP A 23 -9.56 3.64 10.36
N GLU A 24 -9.14 4.08 9.17
CA GLU A 24 -9.56 3.47 7.91
C GLU A 24 -8.95 2.07 7.73
N THR A 25 -7.70 1.89 8.14
CA THR A 25 -7.04 0.58 8.11
C THR A 25 -7.75 -0.40 9.04
N LEU A 26 -8.09 0.02 10.26
CA LEU A 26 -8.82 -0.80 11.23
C LEU A 26 -10.22 -1.15 10.69
N ARG A 27 -10.96 -0.18 10.17
CA ARG A 27 -12.30 -0.40 9.60
C ARG A 27 -12.27 -1.43 8.47
N ARG A 28 -11.29 -1.35 7.55
CA ARG A 28 -11.13 -2.34 6.46
C ARG A 28 -10.69 -3.69 6.99
N HIS A 29 -9.81 -3.73 7.99
CA HIS A 29 -9.37 -4.95 8.64
C HIS A 29 -10.54 -5.73 9.26
N ASP A 30 -11.42 -5.04 9.99
CA ASP A 30 -12.58 -5.65 10.63
C ASP A 30 -13.54 -6.29 9.62
N GLY A 31 -13.68 -5.67 8.45
CA GLY A 31 -14.51 -6.18 7.35
C GLY A 31 -13.93 -7.39 6.59
N ARG A 32 -12.67 -7.77 6.82
CA ARG A 32 -11.97 -8.83 6.07
C ARG A 32 -12.40 -10.25 6.46
N GLY A 33 -13.07 -10.41 7.61
CA GLY A 33 -13.52 -11.72 8.10
C GLY A 33 -12.42 -12.63 8.67
N CYS A 34 -11.20 -12.13 8.84
CA CYS A 34 -10.07 -12.85 9.43
C CYS A 34 -9.42 -11.99 10.53
N GLN A 35 -9.57 -12.44 11.78
CA GLN A 35 -9.30 -11.72 13.02
C GLN A 35 -8.05 -12.28 13.75
N ASP A 36 -6.97 -12.53 13.00
CA ASP A 36 -5.73 -13.09 13.56
C ASP A 36 -5.03 -12.13 14.54
N PHE A 37 -5.36 -10.85 14.47
CA PHE A 37 -4.86 -9.76 15.32
C PHE A 37 -5.86 -8.60 15.29
N GLY A 38 -5.86 -7.73 16.30
CA GLY A 38 -6.84 -6.64 16.42
C GLY A 38 -6.19 -5.25 16.48
N GLU A 39 -6.98 -4.27 16.93
CA GLU A 39 -6.53 -2.88 17.07
C GLU A 39 -5.23 -2.75 17.87
N ARG A 40 -5.12 -3.46 18.99
CA ARG A 40 -3.96 -3.35 19.89
C ARG A 40 -2.66 -3.77 19.21
N GLU A 41 -2.68 -4.85 18.44
CA GLU A 41 -1.54 -5.31 17.65
C GLU A 41 -1.24 -4.34 16.50
N LEU A 42 -2.26 -3.94 15.74
CA LEU A 42 -2.11 -2.96 14.66
C LEU A 42 -1.46 -1.68 15.17
N ARG A 43 -1.88 -1.18 16.34
CA ARG A 43 -1.34 0.04 16.94
C ARG A 43 0.13 -0.07 17.31
N GLN A 44 0.60 -1.26 17.71
CA GLN A 44 2.01 -1.48 18.05
C GLN A 44 2.91 -1.44 16.81
N TRP A 45 2.41 -1.84 15.65
CA TRP A 45 3.16 -1.84 14.39
C TRP A 45 2.95 -0.56 13.57
N TRP A 46 1.95 0.25 13.94
CA TRP A 46 1.56 1.41 13.15
C TRP A 46 2.62 2.49 13.16
N ARG A 47 2.86 3.06 11.98
CA ARG A 47 3.67 4.25 11.78
C ARG A 47 2.99 5.13 10.74
N ASP A 48 2.63 6.35 11.15
CA ASP A 48 2.05 7.33 10.24
C ASP A 48 3.07 7.73 9.17
N GLY A 49 2.62 7.71 7.91
CA GLY A 49 3.46 8.13 6.77
C GLY A 49 4.72 7.28 6.62
N ASP A 50 4.62 5.96 6.75
CA ASP A 50 5.74 5.01 6.62
C ASP A 50 6.16 4.80 5.15
N ALA A 51 6.71 5.86 4.55
CA ALA A 51 7.17 5.83 3.16
C ALA A 51 8.48 5.05 2.99
N LEU A 52 8.59 4.31 1.89
CA LEU A 52 9.81 3.61 1.54
C LEU A 52 10.84 4.58 0.96
N HIS A 53 11.81 4.97 1.79
CA HIS A 53 12.88 5.88 1.37
C HIS A 53 13.71 5.31 0.21
N GLY A 54 13.93 6.16 -0.81
CA GLY A 54 14.71 5.83 -2.00
C GLY A 54 13.94 5.15 -3.11
N CYS A 55 12.66 4.80 -2.88
CA CYS A 55 11.75 4.36 -3.93
C CYS A 55 10.79 5.49 -4.31
N ASP A 56 10.50 5.63 -5.60
CA ASP A 56 9.46 6.53 -6.10
C ASP A 56 8.10 5.84 -5.92
N GLU A 57 7.54 5.99 -4.73
CA GLU A 57 6.25 5.38 -4.36
C GLU A 57 5.08 6.22 -4.88
N ARG A 58 4.12 5.55 -5.50
CA ARG A 58 2.81 6.12 -5.76
C ARG A 58 1.83 5.77 -4.65
N THR A 59 1.19 6.80 -4.12
CA THR A 59 0.32 6.68 -2.96
C THR A 59 -1.10 6.30 -3.36
N ILE A 60 -1.72 5.42 -2.58
CA ILE A 60 -3.13 5.04 -2.68
C ILE A 60 -3.83 5.47 -1.39
N GLY A 61 -4.65 6.52 -1.48
CA GLY A 61 -5.38 7.09 -0.37
C GLY A 61 -6.76 6.44 -0.11
N PRO A 62 -7.43 6.82 1.00
CA PRO A 62 -8.73 6.28 1.39
C PRO A 62 -9.86 6.60 0.40
N GLU A 63 -9.71 7.64 -0.40
CA GLU A 63 -10.62 8.05 -1.47
C GLU A 63 -10.66 7.08 -2.65
N HIS A 64 -9.68 6.19 -2.77
CA HIS A 64 -9.64 5.19 -3.83
C HIS A 64 -10.43 3.94 -3.41
N ASP A 65 -11.47 3.65 -4.18
CA ASP A 65 -12.13 2.34 -4.16
C ASP A 65 -11.32 1.29 -4.93
N LEU A 66 -11.80 0.04 -4.92
CA LEU A 66 -11.09 -1.07 -5.56
C LEU A 66 -10.88 -0.84 -7.06
N ASP A 67 -11.90 -0.38 -7.77
CA ASP A 67 -11.85 -0.18 -9.21
C ASP A 67 -10.89 0.95 -9.59
N ALA A 68 -10.89 2.04 -8.81
CA ALA A 68 -9.94 3.14 -8.96
C ALA A 68 -8.50 2.68 -8.74
N VAL A 69 -8.24 1.83 -7.74
CA VAL A 69 -6.90 1.26 -7.49
C VAL A 69 -6.46 0.36 -8.65
N VAL A 70 -7.33 -0.52 -9.12
CA VAL A 70 -7.02 -1.40 -10.26
C VAL A 70 -6.73 -0.58 -11.50
N HIS A 71 -7.55 0.41 -11.81
CA HIS A 71 -7.36 1.29 -12.95
C HIS A 71 -6.06 2.10 -12.86
N LEU A 72 -5.72 2.59 -11.66
CA LEU A 72 -4.46 3.28 -11.39
C LEU A 72 -3.25 2.39 -11.70
N ILE A 73 -3.27 1.15 -11.20
CA ILE A 73 -2.17 0.20 -11.41
C ILE A 73 -2.05 -0.16 -12.89
N ALA A 74 -3.16 -0.55 -13.54
CA ALA A 74 -3.18 -0.91 -14.95
C ALA A 74 -2.64 0.23 -15.84
N THR A 75 -3.14 1.45 -15.63
CA THR A 75 -2.69 2.64 -16.37
C THR A 75 -1.20 2.92 -16.13
N THR A 76 -0.72 2.77 -14.89
CA THR A 76 0.70 2.99 -14.55
C THR A 76 1.62 1.94 -15.19
N MET A 77 1.11 0.73 -15.41
CA MET A 77 1.82 -0.37 -16.08
C MET A 77 1.68 -0.36 -17.61
N GLY A 78 0.81 0.50 -18.15
CA GLY A 78 0.55 0.61 -19.59
C GLY A 78 -0.32 -0.52 -20.14
N TRP A 79 -1.23 -1.06 -19.33
CA TRP A 79 -2.20 -2.08 -19.72
C TRP A 79 -3.53 -1.47 -20.18
#